data_AF-A0A1A8WUE0-F1
#
_entry.id   AF-A0A1A8WUE0-F1
#
_cell.length_a   1.000
_cell.length_b   1.000
_cell.length_c   1.000
_cell.angle_alpha   90.00
_cell.angle_beta   90.00
_cell.angle_gamma   90.00
#
_symmetry.space_group_name_H-M   'P 1'
#
loop_
_entity.id
_entity.type
_entity.pdbx_description
1 polymer ?
#
loop_
_entity_poly.entity_id
_entity_poly.type
_entity_poly.pdbx_seq_one_letter_code
_entity_poly.pdbx_strand_id
1 'polypeptide(L)'
;MYCRRNFESKDDYCLAFNDNNKFNTKIAELNKYKNVKKIQDKLTKALCYVAFTPKGDGCTEKCRNLYYWLGNELLLNDIEKNSFSEVIGMLIEISNALYERDKCKCIFFTDVNKEKFEKMKIVYDYCIDYDNIKGTLEGHNNKCTKEFNDYLVKANSAYNEIYNCTKNNRETYCMQLKTHVPSCFEKKLSTLKCNIKDLAADEQGSSQYGTTYFDQEYVINPSAFSSSQIFLFFVLPFIGIFFIGFLLYK
;
A
#
# COMPACT_ATOMS: atom_id res chain seq x y z
N MET A 1 -13.51 2.97 5.65
CA MET A 1 -12.50 4.05 5.63
C MET A 1 -11.76 4.16 6.97
N TYR A 2 -11.01 3.13 7.34
CA TYR A 2 -10.28 3.08 8.63
C TYR A 2 -8.75 3.20 8.47
N CYS A 3 -8.21 2.85 7.30
CA CYS A 3 -6.75 2.92 7.03
C CYS A 3 -6.24 4.30 6.60
N ARG A 4 -7.09 5.32 6.63
CA ARG A 4 -6.74 6.71 6.29
C ARG A 4 -6.95 7.69 7.43
N ARG A 5 -6.76 7.23 8.66
CA ARG A 5 -6.46 8.21 9.72
C ARG A 5 -5.11 8.81 9.34
N ASN A 6 -5.16 10.02 8.82
CA ASN A 6 -3.98 10.81 8.59
C ASN A 6 -3.21 10.87 9.92
N PHE A 7 -1.97 10.39 9.94
CA PHE A 7 -1.11 10.47 11.12
C PHE A 7 -0.50 11.87 11.29
N GLU A 8 -0.85 12.81 10.42
CA GLU A 8 -0.58 14.24 10.57
C GLU A 8 -1.46 14.83 11.68
N SER A 9 -0.92 14.81 12.89
CA SER A 9 -1.45 15.56 14.03
C SER A 9 -1.15 17.06 13.90
N LYS A 10 -2.07 17.92 14.35
CA LYS A 10 -1.81 19.36 14.54
C LYS A 10 -0.88 19.64 15.73
N ASP A 11 -0.96 18.78 16.74
CA ASP A 11 -0.11 18.87 17.93
C ASP A 11 1.21 18.15 17.69
N ASP A 12 2.30 18.74 18.15
CA ASP A 12 3.63 18.13 18.11
C ASP A 12 3.87 17.27 19.36
N TYR A 13 3.47 16.00 19.26
CA TYR A 13 3.68 15.01 20.31
C TYR A 13 5.17 14.70 20.55
N CYS A 14 6.08 15.03 19.62
CA CYS A 14 7.50 14.73 19.79
C CYS A 14 8.17 15.61 20.84
N LEU A 15 7.57 16.75 21.21
CA LEU A 15 8.09 17.64 22.25
C LEU A 15 8.33 16.93 23.58
N ALA A 16 7.52 15.92 23.92
CA ALA A 16 7.68 15.13 25.13
C ALA A 16 8.94 14.25 25.13
N PHE A 17 9.58 14.07 23.98
CA PHE A 17 10.75 13.21 23.80
C PHE A 17 12.02 13.99 23.42
N ASN A 18 11.99 15.33 23.45
CA ASN A 18 13.13 16.16 23.05
C ASN A 18 14.41 15.85 23.83
N ASP A 19 14.30 15.49 25.12
CA ASP A 19 15.44 15.16 25.97
C ASP A 19 15.84 13.67 25.88
N ASN A 20 15.15 12.87 25.06
CA ASN A 20 15.46 11.46 24.88
C ASN A 20 16.61 11.28 23.86
N ASN A 21 17.84 11.15 24.39
CA ASN A 21 19.05 10.95 23.58
C ASN A 21 18.97 9.76 22.62
N LYS A 22 18.33 8.65 23.03
CA LYS A 22 18.18 7.47 22.17
C LYS A 22 17.27 7.77 20.97
N PHE A 23 16.14 8.44 21.22
CA PHE A 23 15.20 8.87 20.19
C PHE A 23 15.89 9.83 19.19
N ASN A 24 16.57 10.86 19.69
CA ASN A 24 17.29 11.83 18.86
C ASN A 24 18.37 11.16 17.99
N THR A 25 19.12 10.21 18.55
CA THR A 25 20.14 9.45 17.81
C THR A 25 19.52 8.64 16.68
N LYS A 26 18.41 7.93 16.94
CA LYS A 26 17.73 7.11 15.93
C LYS A 26 17.07 7.92 14.84
N ILE A 27 16.49 9.07 15.16
CA ILE A 27 16.00 10.02 14.15
C ILE A 27 17.15 10.45 13.24
N ALA A 28 18.32 10.83 13.80
CA ALA A 28 19.46 11.29 13.02
C ALA A 28 19.99 10.24 12.03
N GLU A 29 19.86 8.94 12.33
CA GLU A 29 20.25 7.85 11.40
C GLU A 29 19.47 7.90 10.08
N LEU A 30 18.21 8.35 10.08
CA LEU A 30 17.39 8.49 8.87
C LEU A 30 17.99 9.50 7.86
N ASN A 31 18.80 10.46 8.33
CA ASN A 31 19.42 11.48 7.49
C ASN A 31 20.42 10.91 6.47
N LYS A 32 20.84 9.65 6.64
CA LYS A 32 21.68 8.93 5.67
C LYS A 32 20.98 8.76 4.32
N TYR A 33 19.65 8.72 4.29
CA TYR A 33 18.87 8.57 3.06
C TYR A 33 18.29 9.91 2.65
N LYS A 34 18.77 10.45 1.52
CA LYS A 34 18.41 11.78 1.03
C LYS A 34 16.90 11.99 0.92
N ASN A 35 16.15 11.01 0.43
CA ASN A 35 14.70 11.11 0.28
C ASN A 35 13.95 10.94 1.61
N VAL A 36 14.43 10.10 2.52
CA VAL A 36 13.84 9.98 3.87
C VAL A 36 14.06 11.26 4.66
N LYS A 37 15.24 11.88 4.55
CA LYS A 37 15.55 13.16 5.21
C LYS A 37 14.51 14.24 4.91
N LYS A 38 13.96 14.28 3.69
CA LYS A 38 12.93 15.27 3.29
C LYS A 38 11.61 15.09 4.05
N ILE A 39 11.29 13.86 4.44
CA ILE A 39 10.03 13.49 5.11
C ILE A 39 10.23 13.03 6.56
N GLN A 40 11.45 13.12 7.08
CA GLN A 40 11.83 12.61 8.40
C GLN A 40 10.92 13.15 9.51
N ASP A 41 10.65 14.46 9.51
CA ASP A 41 9.76 15.12 10.48
C ASP A 41 8.34 14.53 10.42
N LYS A 42 7.80 14.36 9.21
CA LYS A 42 6.47 13.76 8.97
C LYS A 42 6.40 12.33 9.52
N LEU A 43 7.38 11.48 9.22
CA LEU A 43 7.45 10.10 9.71
C LEU A 43 7.57 10.04 11.24
N THR A 44 8.41 10.91 11.80
CA THR A 44 8.72 10.94 13.23
C THR A 44 7.52 11.42 14.04
N LYS A 45 6.82 12.48 13.60
CA LYS A 45 5.61 12.98 14.25
C LYS A 45 4.50 11.95 14.31
N ALA A 46 4.34 11.16 13.25
CA ALA A 46 3.40 10.05 13.23
C ALA A 46 3.73 8.99 14.30
N LEU A 47 5.02 8.62 14.45
CA LEU A 47 5.48 7.69 15.50
C LEU A 47 5.24 8.24 16.90
N CYS A 48 5.58 9.51 17.15
CA CYS A 48 5.30 10.17 18.43
C CYS A 48 3.81 10.16 18.76
N TYR A 49 2.95 10.55 17.81
CA TYR A 49 1.50 10.55 18.00
C TYR A 49 0.94 9.17 18.40
N VAL A 50 1.48 8.09 17.82
CA VAL A 50 1.03 6.74 18.17
C VAL A 50 1.54 6.32 19.56
N ALA A 51 2.77 6.70 19.93
CA ALA A 51 3.34 6.39 21.25
C ALA A 51 2.47 6.91 22.41
N PHE A 52 1.73 8.00 22.24
CA PHE A 52 0.80 8.52 23.26
C PHE A 52 -0.46 7.67 23.49
N THR A 53 -0.75 6.72 22.61
CA THR A 53 -1.92 5.85 22.70
C THR A 53 -1.74 4.89 23.88
N PRO A 54 -2.77 4.64 24.71
CA PRO A 54 -2.70 3.60 25.74
C PRO A 54 -2.45 2.22 25.13
N LYS A 55 -1.75 1.35 25.86
CA LYS A 55 -1.58 -0.06 25.50
C LYS A 55 -2.94 -0.77 25.46
N GLY A 56 -3.11 -1.70 24.52
CA GLY A 56 -4.34 -2.49 24.34
C GLY A 56 -4.69 -2.69 22.87
N ASP A 57 -5.90 -3.16 22.56
CA ASP A 57 -6.33 -3.45 21.19
C ASP A 57 -6.28 -2.22 20.27
N GLY A 58 -6.64 -1.04 20.81
CA GLY A 58 -6.52 0.23 20.11
C GLY A 58 -5.08 0.58 19.72
N CYS A 59 -4.09 0.16 20.50
CA CYS A 59 -2.68 0.29 20.13
C CYS A 59 -2.31 -0.65 18.97
N THR A 60 -2.72 -1.92 19.03
CA THR A 60 -2.43 -2.89 17.98
C THR A 60 -2.99 -2.46 16.63
N GLU A 61 -4.24 -2.03 16.58
CA GLU A 61 -4.86 -1.53 15.34
C GLU A 61 -4.14 -0.27 14.83
N LYS A 62 -3.85 0.69 15.72
CA LYS A 62 -3.17 1.94 15.35
C LYS A 62 -1.75 1.69 14.85
N CYS A 63 -1.02 0.75 15.43
CA CYS A 63 0.31 0.34 14.95
C CYS A 63 0.26 -0.36 13.58
N ARG A 64 -0.74 -1.20 13.31
CA ARG A 64 -0.93 -1.80 11.97
C ARG A 64 -1.18 -0.71 10.94
N ASN A 65 -2.11 0.20 11.21
CA ASN A 65 -2.38 1.34 10.33
C ASN A 65 -1.14 2.21 10.12
N LEU A 66 -0.36 2.46 11.18
CA LEU A 66 0.88 3.22 11.12
C LEU A 66 1.93 2.54 10.25
N TYR A 67 2.09 1.22 10.34
CA TYR A 67 3.02 0.46 9.50
C TYR A 67 2.75 0.67 8.01
N TYR A 68 1.48 0.52 7.61
CA TYR A 68 1.09 0.69 6.21
C TYR A 68 1.18 2.14 5.75
N TRP A 69 0.88 3.10 6.62
CA TRP A 69 1.04 4.52 6.32
C TRP A 69 2.51 4.92 6.17
N LEU A 70 3.38 4.53 7.10
CA LEU A 70 4.81 4.83 7.04
C LEU A 70 5.43 4.30 5.74
N GLY A 71 5.19 3.04 5.42
CA GLY A 71 5.74 2.49 4.19
C GLY A 71 5.11 3.11 2.93
N ASN A 72 3.85 3.58 2.98
CA ASN A 72 3.27 4.36 1.88
C ASN A 72 4.01 5.69 1.67
N GLU A 73 4.33 6.42 2.73
CA GLU A 73 5.13 7.64 2.64
C GLU A 73 6.52 7.36 2.05
N LEU A 74 7.13 6.21 2.37
CA LEU A 74 8.39 5.78 1.73
C LEU A 74 8.20 5.46 0.24
N LEU A 75 7.06 4.88 -0.16
CA LEU A 75 6.74 4.65 -1.57
C LEU A 75 6.58 6.00 -2.29
N LEU A 76 5.79 6.94 -1.75
CA LEU A 76 5.54 8.28 -2.31
C LEU A 76 6.80 9.13 -2.48
N ASN A 77 7.82 8.87 -1.69
CA ASN A 77 9.08 9.62 -1.74
C ASN A 77 10.21 8.85 -2.43
N ASP A 78 9.86 7.86 -3.26
CA ASP A 78 10.78 7.10 -4.10
C ASP A 78 12.01 6.59 -3.34
N ILE A 79 11.79 5.97 -2.18
CA ILE A 79 12.88 5.27 -1.50
C ILE A 79 13.38 4.14 -2.38
N GLU A 80 14.71 4.04 -2.48
CA GLU A 80 15.41 3.02 -3.25
C GLU A 80 15.02 1.62 -2.78
N LYS A 81 14.85 0.69 -3.73
CA LYS A 81 14.38 -0.67 -3.46
C LYS A 81 15.18 -1.38 -2.36
N ASN A 82 16.51 -1.23 -2.38
CA ASN A 82 17.42 -1.88 -1.44
C ASN A 82 17.42 -1.22 -0.05
N SER A 83 17.00 0.04 0.04
CA SER A 83 16.97 0.83 1.27
C SER A 83 15.62 0.72 2.00
N PHE A 84 14.57 0.22 1.33
CA PHE A 84 13.21 0.21 1.89
C PHE A 84 13.10 -0.57 3.21
N SER A 85 13.57 -1.82 3.22
CA SER A 85 13.55 -2.68 4.43
C SER A 85 14.39 -2.08 5.55
N GLU A 86 15.54 -1.51 5.21
CA GLU A 86 16.46 -0.88 6.16
C GLU A 86 15.81 0.34 6.83
N VAL A 87 15.17 1.21 6.05
CA VAL A 87 14.46 2.40 6.57
C VAL A 87 13.28 1.99 7.46
N ILE A 88 12.51 0.95 7.08
CA ILE A 88 11.47 0.39 7.96
C ILE A 88 12.07 -0.11 9.28
N GLY A 89 13.22 -0.78 9.24
CA GLY A 89 13.98 -1.18 10.43
C GLY A 89 14.36 0.00 11.32
N MET A 90 14.84 1.10 10.74
CA MET A 90 15.15 2.32 11.50
C MET A 90 13.90 2.93 12.15
N LEU A 91 12.75 2.92 11.48
CA LEU A 91 11.49 3.42 12.03
C LEU A 91 11.02 2.58 13.24
N ILE A 92 11.29 1.27 13.25
CA ILE A 92 11.07 0.42 14.44
C ILE A 92 11.94 0.86 15.59
N GLU A 93 13.23 1.12 15.34
CA GLU A 93 14.16 1.54 16.38
C GLU A 93 13.77 2.90 17.00
N ILE A 94 13.22 3.80 16.19
CA ILE A 94 12.61 5.04 16.67
C ILE A 94 11.38 4.73 17.54
N SER A 95 10.46 3.87 17.09
CA SER A 95 9.30 3.45 17.90
C SER A 95 9.72 2.80 19.23
N ASN A 96 10.77 1.99 19.22
CA ASN A 96 11.34 1.36 20.41
C ASN A 96 11.95 2.38 21.38
N ALA A 97 12.50 3.49 20.88
CA ALA A 97 13.05 4.57 21.70
C ALA A 97 11.97 5.45 22.36
N LEU A 98 10.77 5.50 21.76
CA LEU A 98 9.60 6.21 22.25
C LEU A 98 8.79 5.42 23.29
N TYR A 99 9.13 4.15 23.52
CA TYR A 99 8.35 3.28 24.39
C TYR A 99 8.43 3.71 25.86
N GLU A 100 7.25 3.87 26.46
CA GLU A 100 7.07 4.03 27.90
C GLU A 100 6.12 2.95 28.44
N ARG A 101 6.18 2.71 29.76
CA ARG A 101 5.26 1.76 30.41
C ARG A 101 3.81 2.22 30.17
N ASP A 102 2.93 1.26 29.87
CA ASP A 102 1.49 1.46 29.60
C ASP A 102 1.16 2.28 28.33
N LYS A 103 2.18 2.69 27.58
CA LYS A 103 2.05 3.32 26.28
C LYS A 103 2.15 2.32 25.13
N CYS A 104 1.68 2.76 23.97
CA CYS A 104 1.66 1.94 22.78
C CYS A 104 3.06 1.71 22.25
N LYS A 105 3.40 0.44 22.00
CA LYS A 105 4.64 0.04 21.36
C LYS A 105 4.33 -0.59 20.03
N CYS A 106 4.76 0.04 18.94
CA CYS A 106 4.63 -0.55 17.62
C CYS A 106 5.81 -1.47 17.31
N ILE A 107 5.49 -2.65 16.82
CA ILE A 107 6.46 -3.60 16.29
C ILE A 107 6.08 -3.78 14.82
N PHE A 108 7.01 -3.49 13.92
CA PHE A 108 6.78 -3.61 12.49
C PHE A 108 7.50 -4.82 11.91
N PHE A 109 6.99 -5.28 10.77
CA PHE A 109 7.61 -6.36 10.01
C PHE A 109 8.68 -5.78 9.07
N THR A 110 9.93 -6.22 9.24
CA THR A 110 11.10 -5.70 8.50
C THR A 110 11.52 -6.54 7.31
N ASP A 111 11.22 -7.84 7.32
CA ASP A 111 11.60 -8.80 6.26
C ASP A 111 10.69 -8.66 5.03
N VAL A 112 10.67 -7.45 4.47
CA VAL A 112 9.86 -7.08 3.32
C VAL A 112 10.61 -6.10 2.44
N ASN A 113 10.75 -6.43 1.16
CA ASN A 113 11.28 -5.51 0.17
C ASN A 113 10.16 -4.57 -0.34
N LYS A 114 10.54 -3.52 -1.07
CA LYS A 114 9.61 -2.51 -1.61
C LYS A 114 8.42 -3.13 -2.36
N GLU A 115 8.68 -4.07 -3.27
CA GLU A 115 7.65 -4.71 -4.12
C GLU A 115 6.66 -5.57 -3.30
N LYS A 116 7.17 -6.35 -2.35
CA LYS A 116 6.33 -7.15 -1.45
C LYS A 116 5.49 -6.26 -0.54
N PHE A 117 6.08 -5.19 -0.02
CA PHE A 117 5.36 -4.24 0.83
C PHE A 117 4.23 -3.56 0.06
N GLU A 118 4.49 -3.14 -1.18
CA GLU A 118 3.48 -2.53 -2.05
C GLU A 118 2.28 -3.47 -2.26
N LYS A 119 2.53 -4.75 -2.55
CA LYS A 119 1.46 -5.76 -2.63
C LYS A 119 0.71 -5.89 -1.30
N MET A 120 1.42 -5.93 -0.17
CA MET A 120 0.78 -5.97 1.15
C MET A 120 -0.11 -4.75 1.38
N LYS A 121 0.34 -3.56 1.00
CA LYS A 121 -0.41 -2.30 1.15
C LYS A 121 -1.70 -2.32 0.34
N ILE A 122 -1.62 -2.69 -0.94
CA ILE A 122 -2.80 -2.79 -1.81
C ILE A 122 -3.83 -3.74 -1.20
N VAL A 123 -3.40 -4.92 -0.74
CA VAL A 123 -4.30 -5.91 -0.17
C VAL A 123 -4.82 -5.48 1.19
N TYR A 124 -4.00 -4.87 2.04
CA TYR A 124 -4.44 -4.34 3.34
C TYR A 124 -5.55 -3.31 3.17
N ASP A 125 -5.36 -2.32 2.31
CA ASP A 125 -6.38 -1.31 2.01
C ASP A 125 -7.64 -1.96 1.43
N TYR A 126 -7.47 -2.86 0.45
CA TYR A 126 -8.58 -3.55 -0.19
C TYR A 126 -9.40 -4.36 0.81
N CYS A 127 -8.75 -5.07 1.73
CA CYS A 127 -9.39 -5.84 2.80
C CYS A 127 -10.20 -4.96 3.74
N ILE A 128 -9.67 -3.80 4.12
CA ILE A 128 -10.32 -2.91 5.09
C ILE A 128 -11.50 -2.18 4.47
N ASP A 129 -11.42 -1.81 3.19
CA ASP A 129 -12.47 -1.07 2.50
C ASP A 129 -13.38 -1.97 1.64
N TYR A 130 -13.17 -3.28 1.61
CA TYR A 130 -13.89 -4.23 0.74
C TYR A 130 -15.41 -4.07 0.79
N ASP A 131 -16.00 -4.10 1.99
CA ASP A 131 -17.46 -4.02 2.16
C ASP A 131 -18.00 -2.65 1.75
N ASN A 132 -17.24 -1.58 1.98
CA ASN A 132 -17.61 -0.24 1.52
C ASN A 132 -17.57 -0.16 0.00
N ILE A 133 -16.49 -0.64 -0.63
CA ILE A 133 -16.31 -0.70 -2.09
C ILE A 133 -17.48 -1.48 -2.71
N LYS A 134 -17.81 -2.64 -2.14
CA LYS A 134 -18.91 -3.48 -2.60
C LYS A 134 -20.25 -2.75 -2.49
N GLY A 135 -20.56 -2.16 -1.33
CA GLY A 135 -21.80 -1.40 -1.13
C GLY A 135 -21.92 -0.19 -2.06
N THR A 136 -20.81 0.53 -2.32
CA THR A 136 -20.76 1.62 -3.30
C THR A 136 -21.07 1.09 -4.71
N LEU A 137 -20.44 0.01 -5.15
CA LEU A 137 -20.72 -0.59 -6.45
C LEU A 137 -22.19 -0.98 -6.59
N GLU A 138 -22.77 -1.64 -5.60
CA GLU A 138 -24.19 -2.02 -5.59
C GLU A 138 -25.11 -0.79 -5.68
N GLY A 139 -24.83 0.27 -4.91
CA GLY A 139 -25.58 1.53 -4.95
C GLY A 139 -25.50 2.27 -6.29
N HIS A 140 -24.42 2.07 -7.05
CA HIS A 140 -24.22 2.69 -8.37
C HIS A 140 -24.53 1.74 -9.54
N ASN A 141 -25.34 0.70 -9.33
CA ASN A 141 -25.70 -0.28 -10.36
C ASN A 141 -24.47 -0.94 -11.02
N ASN A 142 -23.43 -1.18 -10.23
CA ASN A 142 -22.11 -1.67 -10.63
C ASN A 142 -21.45 -0.85 -11.73
N LYS A 143 -21.74 0.44 -11.83
CA LYS A 143 -21.02 1.37 -12.73
C LYS A 143 -19.82 1.95 -12.01
N CYS A 144 -18.78 2.34 -12.75
CA CYS A 144 -17.58 2.96 -12.21
C CYS A 144 -16.86 3.79 -13.28
N THR A 145 -15.93 4.66 -12.84
CA THR A 145 -14.96 5.25 -13.76
C THR A 145 -13.90 4.23 -14.17
N LYS A 146 -13.15 4.55 -15.23
CA LYS A 146 -12.03 3.71 -15.68
C LYS A 146 -10.98 3.53 -14.59
N GLU A 147 -10.63 4.60 -13.88
CA GLU A 147 -9.62 4.60 -12.82
C GLU A 147 -10.01 3.67 -11.66
N PHE A 148 -11.29 3.68 -11.29
CA PHE A 148 -11.79 2.79 -10.24
C PHE A 148 -11.78 1.33 -10.70
N ASN A 149 -12.14 1.05 -11.95
CA ASN A 149 -12.03 -0.28 -12.52
C ASN A 149 -10.57 -0.79 -12.51
N ASP A 150 -9.62 0.05 -12.92
CA ASP A 150 -8.20 -0.29 -12.94
C ASP A 150 -7.68 -0.62 -11.53
N TYR A 151 -8.12 0.14 -10.51
CA TYR A 151 -7.88 -0.20 -9.11
C TYR A 151 -8.47 -1.56 -8.74
N LEU A 152 -9.73 -1.84 -9.06
CA LEU A 152 -10.36 -3.13 -8.74
C LEU A 152 -9.58 -4.29 -9.37
N VAL A 153 -9.19 -4.18 -10.64
CA VAL A 153 -8.40 -5.20 -11.33
C VAL A 153 -7.09 -5.46 -10.57
N LYS A 154 -6.36 -4.40 -10.23
CA LYS A 154 -5.10 -4.48 -9.48
C LYS A 154 -5.29 -5.10 -8.09
N ALA A 155 -6.27 -4.61 -7.33
CA ALA A 155 -6.56 -5.07 -5.97
C ALA A 155 -7.01 -6.54 -5.94
N ASN A 156 -7.91 -6.94 -6.84
CA ASN A 156 -8.33 -8.33 -7.01
C ASN A 156 -7.15 -9.25 -7.34
N SER A 157 -6.26 -8.82 -8.24
CA SER A 157 -5.08 -9.59 -8.65
C SER A 157 -4.14 -9.79 -7.46
N ALA A 158 -3.76 -8.70 -6.78
CA ALA A 158 -2.88 -8.75 -5.61
C ALA A 158 -3.49 -9.59 -4.47
N TYR A 159 -4.79 -9.45 -4.21
CA TYR A 159 -5.48 -10.25 -3.19
C TYR A 159 -5.44 -11.74 -3.52
N ASN A 160 -5.72 -12.12 -4.77
CA ASN A 160 -5.66 -13.53 -5.19
C ASN A 160 -4.25 -14.11 -5.04
N GLU A 161 -3.22 -13.33 -5.39
CA GLU A 161 -1.82 -13.74 -5.22
C GLU A 161 -1.50 -13.99 -3.75
N ILE A 162 -1.79 -13.03 -2.86
CA ILE A 162 -1.50 -13.17 -1.43
C ILE A 162 -2.35 -14.26 -0.78
N TYR A 163 -3.64 -14.36 -1.12
CA TYR A 163 -4.51 -15.42 -0.61
C TYR A 163 -3.94 -16.80 -0.93
N ASN A 164 -3.48 -17.04 -2.16
CA ASN A 164 -2.82 -18.29 -2.53
C ASN A 164 -1.45 -18.47 -1.85
N CYS A 165 -0.69 -17.40 -1.68
CA CYS A 165 0.58 -17.41 -0.95
C CYS A 165 0.39 -17.89 0.51
N THR A 166 -0.66 -17.42 1.19
CA THR A 166 -0.97 -17.82 2.58
C THR A 166 -1.40 -19.28 2.73
N LYS A 167 -1.88 -19.93 1.66
CA LYS A 167 -2.24 -21.36 1.70
C LYS A 167 -1.02 -22.27 1.69
N ASN A 168 0.02 -21.84 0.99
CA ASN A 168 1.22 -22.65 0.80
C ASN A 168 2.29 -22.36 1.86
N ASN A 169 2.06 -21.41 2.77
CA ASN A 169 2.98 -20.95 3.81
C ASN A 169 4.41 -20.66 3.29
N ARG A 170 4.53 -20.22 2.04
CA ARG A 170 5.83 -20.13 1.35
C ARG A 170 6.62 -18.89 1.76
N GLU A 171 5.93 -17.79 2.06
CA GLU A 171 6.59 -16.51 2.31
C GLU A 171 6.05 -15.81 3.55
N THR A 172 6.98 -15.28 4.36
CA THR A 172 6.73 -14.62 5.65
C THR A 172 5.82 -13.40 5.51
N TYR A 173 6.01 -12.59 4.47
CA TYR A 173 5.23 -11.36 4.25
C TYR A 173 3.73 -11.61 4.05
N CYS A 174 3.36 -12.71 3.38
CA CYS A 174 1.96 -13.10 3.18
C CYS A 174 1.31 -13.48 4.51
N MET A 175 2.03 -14.26 5.32
CA MET A 175 1.57 -14.65 6.65
C MET A 175 1.44 -13.43 7.56
N GLN A 176 2.40 -12.50 7.49
CA GLN A 176 2.32 -11.25 8.22
C GLN A 176 1.06 -10.46 7.87
N LEU A 177 0.78 -10.26 6.58
CA LEU A 177 -0.44 -9.57 6.15
C LEU A 177 -1.70 -10.28 6.63
N LYS A 178 -1.74 -11.62 6.58
CA LYS A 178 -2.85 -12.39 7.14
C LYS A 178 -3.06 -12.13 8.63
N THR A 179 -2.00 -11.96 9.42
CA THR A 179 -2.14 -11.58 10.84
C THR A 179 -2.64 -10.15 11.04
N HIS A 180 -2.35 -9.25 10.10
CA HIS A 180 -2.79 -7.85 10.18
C HIS A 180 -4.29 -7.69 9.89
N VAL A 181 -4.83 -8.49 8.96
CA VAL A 181 -6.26 -8.45 8.54
C VAL A 181 -6.86 -9.86 8.46
N PRO A 182 -6.95 -10.60 9.59
CA PRO A 182 -7.31 -12.03 9.58
C PRO A 182 -8.68 -12.31 8.97
N SER A 183 -9.68 -11.47 9.24
CA SER A 183 -11.04 -11.60 8.71
C SER A 183 -11.08 -11.64 7.17
N CYS A 184 -10.17 -10.94 6.50
CA CYS A 184 -10.06 -10.91 5.04
C CYS A 184 -9.57 -12.25 4.42
N PHE A 185 -9.03 -13.14 5.25
CA PHE A 185 -8.48 -14.43 4.85
C PHE A 185 -9.23 -15.63 5.43
N GLU A 186 -10.22 -15.42 6.31
CA GLU A 186 -11.09 -16.49 6.83
C GLU A 186 -11.90 -17.13 5.70
N LYS A 187 -12.45 -16.29 4.82
CA LYS A 187 -13.11 -16.69 3.59
C LYS A 187 -12.51 -15.90 2.45
N LYS A 188 -12.30 -16.57 1.31
CA LYS A 188 -11.84 -15.89 0.10
C LYS A 188 -12.88 -14.84 -0.31
N LEU A 189 -12.44 -13.58 -0.44
CA LEU A 189 -13.26 -12.50 -0.96
C LEU A 189 -13.65 -12.78 -2.42
N SER A 190 -14.89 -12.42 -2.78
CA SER A 190 -15.33 -12.44 -4.17
C SER A 190 -14.64 -11.35 -4.99
N THR A 191 -14.34 -11.65 -6.25
CA THR A 191 -13.80 -10.65 -7.17
C THR A 191 -14.84 -9.55 -7.41
N LEU A 192 -14.49 -8.30 -7.06
CA LEU A 192 -15.34 -7.14 -7.36
C LEU A 192 -15.10 -6.66 -8.80
N LYS A 193 -16.17 -6.31 -9.52
CA LYS A 193 -16.12 -5.84 -10.91
C LYS A 193 -17.11 -4.72 -11.11
N CYS A 194 -16.88 -3.90 -12.13
CA CYS A 194 -17.80 -2.85 -12.51
C CYS A 194 -17.81 -2.62 -14.03
N ASN A 195 -18.86 -1.97 -14.51
CA ASN A 195 -19.04 -1.55 -15.88
C ASN A 195 -18.58 -0.10 -16.02
N ILE A 196 -17.57 0.12 -16.85
CA ILE A 196 -17.05 1.46 -17.10
C ILE A 196 -18.13 2.29 -17.79
N LYS A 197 -18.40 3.49 -17.27
CA LYS A 197 -19.28 4.47 -17.92
C LYS A 197 -18.60 5.83 -17.90
N ASP A 198 -18.51 6.48 -19.06
CA ASP A 198 -18.11 7.87 -19.14
C ASP A 198 -19.20 8.72 -18.46
N LEU A 199 -18.84 9.43 -17.40
CA LEU A 199 -19.76 10.31 -16.69
C LEU A 199 -19.97 11.58 -17.52
N ALA A 200 -21.22 12.01 -17.68
CA ALA A 200 -21.52 13.32 -18.27
C ALA A 200 -21.03 14.44 -17.32
N ALA A 201 -20.67 15.60 -17.87
CA ALA A 201 -20.09 16.74 -17.13
C ALA A 201 -20.98 17.24 -15.97
N ASP A 202 -22.28 16.96 -16.05
CA ASP A 202 -23.35 17.30 -15.13
C ASP A 202 -23.30 16.47 -13.84
N GLU A 203 -22.63 15.31 -13.87
CA GLU A 203 -22.43 14.38 -12.74
C GLU A 203 -21.09 14.60 -12.02
N GLN A 204 -20.29 15.60 -12.46
CA GLN A 204 -19.01 15.96 -11.83
C GLN A 204 -19.17 16.85 -10.57
N GLY A 205 -20.39 17.28 -10.25
CA GLY A 205 -20.71 18.02 -9.04
C GLY A 205 -20.83 17.09 -7.81
N SER A 206 -19.76 17.04 -7.01
CA SER A 206 -19.52 16.16 -5.86
C SER A 206 -19.17 14.73 -6.25
N SER A 207 -18.00 14.24 -5.79
CA SER A 207 -17.38 12.96 -6.13
C SER A 207 -18.38 11.79 -6.09
N GLN A 208 -18.99 11.44 -7.22
CA GLN A 208 -20.05 10.42 -7.31
C GLN A 208 -19.51 9.01 -7.02
N TYR A 209 -18.24 8.78 -7.35
CA TYR A 209 -17.40 7.80 -6.69
C TYR A 209 -16.55 8.62 -5.74
N GLY A 210 -16.57 8.35 -4.45
CA GLY A 210 -15.62 8.94 -3.55
C GLY A 210 -14.19 8.59 -3.99
N THR A 211 -13.58 9.35 -4.88
CA THR A 211 -12.19 9.19 -5.28
C THR A 211 -11.24 9.77 -4.25
N THR A 212 -11.77 10.57 -3.31
CA THR A 212 -11.17 10.84 -1.99
C THR A 212 -10.92 9.57 -1.17
N TYR A 213 -11.49 8.42 -1.59
CA TYR A 213 -11.34 7.09 -1.00
C TYR A 213 -10.31 6.22 -1.74
N PHE A 214 -9.52 6.75 -2.68
CA PHE A 214 -8.30 6.08 -3.19
C PHE A 214 -7.05 6.89 -2.88
N ASP A 215 -5.96 6.20 -2.54
CA ASP A 215 -4.66 6.83 -2.37
C ASP A 215 -4.21 7.19 -3.78
N GLN A 216 -4.58 8.40 -4.20
CA GLN A 216 -4.63 8.85 -5.59
C GLN A 216 -3.29 8.68 -6.31
N GLU A 217 -2.20 8.57 -5.56
CA GLU A 217 -0.84 8.57 -6.08
C GLU A 217 -0.26 7.16 -6.35
N TYR A 218 -0.71 6.10 -5.65
CA TYR A 218 -0.28 4.70 -5.89
C TYR A 218 -1.39 3.77 -6.40
N VAL A 219 -2.65 4.15 -6.21
CA VAL A 219 -3.80 3.42 -6.73
C VAL A 219 -4.11 3.85 -8.18
N ILE A 220 -3.87 5.12 -8.54
CA ILE A 220 -4.35 5.71 -9.80
C ILE A 220 -3.21 6.07 -10.78
N ASN A 221 -1.94 6.00 -10.38
CA ASN A 221 -0.82 6.28 -11.31
C ASN A 221 -0.19 4.98 -11.87
N PRO A 222 -0.66 4.46 -13.03
CA PRO A 222 -0.04 3.31 -13.69
C PRO A 222 1.39 3.60 -14.18
N SER A 223 1.79 4.87 -14.27
CA SER A 223 3.11 5.32 -14.69
C SER A 223 4.22 5.03 -13.67
N ALA A 224 3.90 4.92 -12.37
CA ALA A 224 4.86 4.52 -11.33
C ALA A 224 5.31 3.05 -11.46
N PHE A 225 4.67 2.27 -12.34
CA PHE A 225 4.96 0.85 -12.57
C PHE A 225 5.82 0.58 -13.82
N SER A 226 6.25 1.62 -14.54
CA SER A 226 7.12 1.46 -15.72
C SER A 226 8.59 1.23 -15.34
N SER A 227 8.86 0.24 -14.49
CA SER A 227 10.20 -0.21 -14.17
C SER A 227 10.17 -1.69 -13.75
N SER A 228 9.89 -2.58 -14.71
CA SER A 228 10.62 -3.84 -14.95
C SER A 228 9.85 -4.76 -15.91
N GLN A 229 10.39 -4.87 -17.13
CA GLN A 229 10.31 -5.99 -18.09
C GLN A 229 8.94 -6.69 -18.29
N ILE A 230 8.15 -6.14 -19.20
CA ILE A 230 7.06 -6.86 -19.85
C ILE A 230 7.69 -7.91 -20.78
N PHE A 231 7.73 -9.17 -20.36
CA PHE A 231 7.86 -10.29 -21.31
C PHE A 231 6.55 -10.38 -22.11
N LEU A 232 6.54 -9.74 -23.27
CA LEU A 232 5.56 -9.97 -24.33
C LEU A 232 5.81 -11.35 -24.95
N PHE A 233 5.25 -12.42 -24.36
CA PHE A 233 4.99 -13.63 -25.13
C PHE A 233 3.57 -13.54 -25.71
N PHE A 234 3.41 -12.66 -26.70
CA PHE A 234 2.37 -12.85 -27.70
C PHE A 234 2.89 -13.86 -28.71
N VAL A 235 2.56 -15.14 -28.50
CA VAL A 235 2.57 -16.12 -29.59
C VAL A 235 1.41 -15.74 -30.50
N LEU A 236 1.69 -14.93 -31.52
CA LEU A 236 0.80 -14.74 -32.66
C LEU A 236 1.15 -15.81 -33.70
N PRO A 237 0.24 -16.75 -34.03
CA PRO A 237 0.39 -17.57 -35.21
C PRO A 237 0.09 -16.68 -36.42
N PHE A 238 1.12 -16.19 -37.10
CA PHE A 238 0.94 -15.60 -38.42
C PHE A 238 0.49 -16.70 -39.38
N ILE A 239 -0.80 -16.69 -39.67
CA ILE A 239 -1.40 -17.39 -40.79
C ILE A 239 -0.81 -16.79 -42.07
N GLY A 240 -0.08 -17.63 -42.81
CA GLY A 240 -0.32 -17.88 -44.23
C GLY A 240 0.01 -16.79 -45.26
N ILE A 241 0.87 -17.19 -46.20
CA ILE A 241 0.80 -16.88 -47.63
C ILE A 241 1.27 -15.46 -48.01
N PHE A 242 2.46 -15.36 -48.58
CA PHE A 242 2.70 -14.92 -49.98
C PHE A 242 4.20 -15.12 -50.31
N PHE A 243 4.51 -15.32 -51.60
CA PHE A 243 5.82 -15.65 -52.20
C PHE A 243 6.12 -17.14 -52.46
N ILE A 244 5.19 -17.81 -53.13
CA ILE A 244 5.58 -18.64 -54.28
C ILE A 244 5.61 -17.71 -55.49
N GLY A 245 6.76 -17.60 -56.14
CA GLY A 245 6.90 -16.92 -57.42
C GLY A 245 8.17 -16.08 -57.47
N PHE A 246 9.06 -16.44 -58.39
CA PHE A 246 10.33 -15.78 -58.72
C PHE A 246 11.49 -16.03 -57.76
N LEU A 247 12.17 -17.17 -57.93
CA LEU A 247 13.64 -17.22 -58.13
C LEU A 247 14.13 -18.60 -58.64
N LEU A 248 13.31 -19.29 -59.43
CA LEU A 248 13.77 -20.42 -60.24
C LEU A 248 13.26 -20.26 -61.67
N TYR A 249 13.92 -19.40 -62.46
CA TYR A 249 14.11 -19.65 -63.89
C TYR A 249 15.26 -18.81 -64.46
N LYS A 250 16.29 -19.54 -64.89
CA LYS A 250 17.45 -19.19 -65.72
C LYS A 250 18.66 -18.52 -65.06
#